data_AF-A0A9P6ZN84-F1
#
_entry.id   AF-A0A9P6ZN84-F1
#
_cell.length_a   1.000
_cell.length_b   1.000
_cell.length_c   1.000
_cell.angle_alpha   90.00
_cell.angle_beta   90.00
_cell.angle_gamma   90.00
#
_symmetry.space_group_name_H-M   'P 1'
#
loop_
_entity.id
_entity.type
_entity.pdbx_description
1 polymer ?
#
loop_
_entity_poly.entity_id
_entity_poly.type
_entity_poly.pdbx_seq_one_letter_code
_entity_poly.pdbx_strand_id
1 'polypeptide(L)'
;MDLIISTQLSAIQNQFASDIFQLAPSPRLTSNSPWVLLDPGQRIRVKIDIFHSLDLSGIFNQVQYRVVSDDDWNNLVFQRYFPAKGTLMAKALQQFPSASYYRQWQALMDGLDEDNAEIIQNHCLMQWFDKLYWVPHPGSDRMWSTKKGGKEWVVLPPGGQGNCPRLAVNPRFHGKDTPWLVEETS
;
A
#
# COMPACT_ATOMS: atom_id res chain seq x y z
N MET A 1 -25.80 -1.35 7.99
CA MET A 1 -24.54 -2.05 8.32
C MET A 1 -24.53 -2.30 9.83
N ASP A 2 -24.24 -3.52 10.25
CA ASP A 2 -24.14 -3.91 11.67
C ASP A 2 -23.05 -3.07 12.38
N LEU A 3 -23.32 -2.64 13.61
CA LEU A 3 -22.38 -1.87 14.45
C LEU A 3 -21.07 -2.64 14.71
N ILE A 4 -21.13 -3.97 14.81
CA ILE A 4 -19.97 -4.84 14.99
C ILE A 4 -19.08 -4.77 13.74
N ILE A 5 -19.69 -4.90 12.56
CA ILE A 5 -18.98 -4.84 11.27
C ILE A 5 -18.31 -3.48 11.08
N SER A 6 -19.00 -2.37 11.39
CA SER A 6 -18.40 -1.03 11.27
C SER A 6 -17.22 -0.84 12.23
N THR A 7 -17.29 -1.43 13.43
CA THR A 7 -16.21 -1.36 14.41
C THR A 7 -14.99 -2.15 13.94
N GLN A 8 -15.20 -3.35 13.40
CA GLN A 8 -14.12 -4.18 12.85
C GLN A 8 -13.45 -3.54 11.64
N LEU A 9 -14.24 -2.96 10.71
CA LEU A 9 -13.69 -2.21 9.57
C LEU A 9 -12.86 -1.01 10.04
N SER A 10 -13.34 -0.26 11.03
CA SER A 10 -12.58 0.87 11.59
C SER A 10 -11.25 0.42 12.20
N ALA A 11 -11.24 -0.71 12.91
CA ALA A 11 -10.02 -1.28 13.48
C ALA A 11 -9.00 -1.68 12.38
N ILE A 12 -9.47 -2.33 11.31
CA ILE A 12 -8.64 -2.70 10.15
C ILE A 12 -8.02 -1.44 9.52
N GLN A 13 -8.84 -0.43 9.25
CA GLN A 13 -8.39 0.83 8.63
C GLN A 13 -7.35 1.57 9.51
N ASN A 14 -7.57 1.60 10.82
CA ASN A 14 -6.65 2.23 11.77
C ASN A 14 -5.31 1.49 11.87
N GLN A 15 -5.31 0.16 11.75
CA GLN A 15 -4.10 -0.65 11.86
C GLN A 15 -3.29 -0.69 10.55
N PHE A 16 -3.96 -0.50 9.41
CA PHE A 16 -3.39 -0.63 8.07
C PHE A 16 -2.06 0.10 7.88
N ALA A 17 -2.00 1.39 8.22
CA ALA A 17 -0.80 2.20 7.99
C ALA A 17 0.38 1.74 8.84
N SER A 18 0.15 1.53 10.14
CA SER A 18 1.17 1.05 11.06
C SER A 18 1.79 -0.29 10.61
N ASP A 19 0.95 -1.24 10.20
CA ASP A 19 1.42 -2.56 9.74
C ASP A 19 2.26 -2.47 8.46
N ILE A 20 1.82 -1.67 7.49
CA ILE A 20 2.54 -1.48 6.22
C ILE A 20 3.98 -1.01 6.49
N PHE A 21 4.15 -0.03 7.36
CA PHE A 21 5.46 0.56 7.64
C PHE A 21 6.32 -0.30 8.58
N GLN A 22 5.72 -1.03 9.51
CA GLN A 22 6.44 -2.02 10.32
C GLN A 22 7.04 -3.14 9.44
N LEU A 23 6.36 -3.49 8.35
CA LEU A 23 6.79 -4.51 7.39
C LEU A 23 7.63 -3.97 6.23
N ALA A 24 7.95 -2.67 6.26
CA ALA A 24 8.73 -2.03 5.21
C ALA A 24 10.13 -2.63 5.11
N PRO A 25 10.63 -2.86 3.90
CA PRO A 25 11.92 -3.50 3.69
C PRO A 25 13.07 -2.57 4.09
N SER A 26 14.17 -3.17 4.53
CA SER A 26 15.43 -2.48 4.80
C SER A 26 16.52 -3.00 3.86
N PRO A 27 17.49 -2.16 3.44
CA PRO A 27 18.66 -2.63 2.71
C PRO A 27 19.40 -3.73 3.49
N ARG A 28 19.89 -4.74 2.77
CA ARG A 28 20.61 -5.89 3.39
C ARG A 28 22.00 -5.53 3.91
N LEU A 29 22.60 -4.46 3.39
CA LEU A 29 23.93 -4.01 3.78
C LEU A 29 23.79 -2.85 4.77
N THR A 30 24.46 -2.98 5.90
CA THR A 30 24.46 -2.00 7.01
C THR A 30 25.04 -0.64 6.61
N SER A 31 25.81 -0.57 5.53
CA SER A 31 26.37 0.66 4.98
C SER A 31 25.37 1.50 4.16
N ASN A 32 24.21 0.93 3.80
CA ASN A 32 23.22 1.64 3.01
C ASN A 32 22.20 2.32 3.93
N SER A 33 21.94 3.60 3.67
CA SER A 33 20.87 4.33 4.35
C SER A 33 19.51 3.62 4.17
N PRO A 34 18.68 3.54 5.23
CA PRO A 34 17.38 2.90 5.14
C PRO A 34 16.51 3.59 4.09
N TRP A 35 15.72 2.81 3.35
CA TRP A 35 14.81 3.39 2.36
C TRP A 35 13.66 4.18 3.01
N VAL A 36 13.15 3.70 4.14
CA VAL A 36 12.13 4.38 4.94
C VAL A 36 12.79 5.16 6.06
N LEU A 37 12.52 6.46 6.13
CA LEU A 37 13.09 7.39 7.11
C LEU A 37 12.46 7.27 8.49
N LEU A 38 11.25 6.71 8.57
CA LEU A 38 10.55 6.51 9.84
C LEU A 38 11.31 5.54 10.75
N ASP A 39 11.60 5.98 11.96
CA ASP A 39 12.16 5.14 13.02
C ASP A 39 11.12 4.12 13.54
N PRO A 40 11.54 3.08 14.29
CA PRO A 40 10.62 2.06 14.80
C PRO A 40 9.45 2.61 15.63
N GLY A 41 9.66 3.64 16.44
CA GLY A 41 8.62 4.27 17.25
C GLY A 41 7.63 5.08 16.41
N GLN A 42 8.12 5.77 15.38
CA GLN A 42 7.28 6.45 14.40
C GLN A 42 6.42 5.46 13.62
N ARG A 43 7.00 4.36 13.14
CA ARG A 43 6.29 3.30 12.38
C ARG A 43 5.06 2.77 13.10
N ILE A 44 5.15 2.54 14.41
CA ILE A 44 4.04 2.04 15.24
C ILE A 44 2.89 3.05 15.31
N ARG A 45 3.20 4.34 15.27
CA ARG A 45 2.25 5.45 15.45
C ARG A 45 1.75 6.04 14.13
N VAL A 46 2.17 5.48 13.00
CA VAL A 46 1.76 5.96 11.68
C VAL A 46 0.23 5.88 11.55
N LYS A 47 -0.36 6.98 11.10
CA LYS A 47 -1.78 7.09 10.78
C LYS A 47 -2.00 7.07 9.27
N ILE A 48 -3.24 6.85 8.87
CA ILE A 48 -3.63 6.73 7.47
C ILE A 48 -3.27 7.97 6.62
N ASP A 49 -3.22 9.15 7.25
CA ASP A 49 -2.90 10.43 6.59
C ASP A 49 -1.54 10.44 5.88
N ILE A 50 -0.62 9.55 6.26
CA ILE A 50 0.66 9.38 5.56
C ILE A 50 0.50 9.03 4.07
N PHE A 51 -0.62 8.38 3.71
CA PHE A 51 -0.95 8.03 2.33
C PHE A 51 -1.71 9.14 1.61
N HIS A 52 -1.95 10.29 2.23
CA HIS A 52 -2.63 11.46 1.63
C HIS A 52 -1.65 12.58 1.26
N SER A 53 -0.36 12.26 1.07
CA SER A 53 0.66 13.18 0.58
C SER A 53 1.46 12.53 -0.54
N LEU A 54 1.68 13.27 -1.64
CA LEU A 54 2.63 12.90 -2.69
C LEU A 54 4.02 13.49 -2.46
N ASP A 55 4.21 14.32 -1.42
CA ASP A 55 5.54 14.64 -0.91
C ASP A 55 6.06 13.46 -0.08
N LEU A 56 6.92 12.67 -0.72
CA LEU A 56 7.49 11.45 -0.17
C LEU A 56 8.84 11.69 0.54
N SER A 57 9.38 12.90 0.50
CA SER A 57 10.73 13.23 0.98
C SER A 57 10.89 13.04 2.49
N GLY A 58 9.82 13.26 3.27
CA GLY A 58 9.79 13.01 4.71
C GLY A 58 9.58 11.54 5.10
N ILE A 59 9.27 10.68 4.13
CA ILE A 59 8.89 9.28 4.37
C ILE A 59 9.98 8.33 3.86
N PHE A 60 10.55 8.64 2.68
CA PHE A 60 11.52 7.80 2.01
C PHE A 60 12.80 8.55 1.66
N ASN A 61 13.94 7.91 1.93
CA ASN A 61 15.24 8.35 1.43
C ASN A 61 15.39 8.03 -0.06
N GLN A 62 14.87 6.87 -0.48
CA GLN A 62 14.84 6.46 -1.88
C GLN A 62 13.65 5.54 -2.12
N VAL A 63 12.89 5.84 -3.16
CA VAL A 63 11.69 5.09 -3.55
C VAL A 63 11.50 5.20 -5.05
N GLN A 64 10.75 4.28 -5.63
CA GLN A 64 10.27 4.41 -7.00
C GLN A 64 8.75 4.30 -7.01
N TYR A 65 8.11 5.07 -7.86
CA TYR A 65 6.67 5.06 -8.00
C TYR A 65 6.27 4.96 -9.47
N ARG A 66 5.05 4.49 -9.69
CA ARG A 66 4.36 4.65 -10.96
C ARG A 66 2.91 4.97 -10.69
N VAL A 67 2.31 5.78 -11.55
CA VAL A 67 0.85 5.91 -11.60
C VAL A 67 0.31 4.65 -12.25
N VAL A 68 -0.60 3.96 -11.57
CA VAL A 68 -1.25 2.77 -12.13
C VAL A 68 -2.54 3.15 -12.84
N SER A 69 -3.04 2.30 -13.73
CA SER A 69 -4.39 2.49 -14.30
C SER A 69 -5.46 2.29 -13.23
N ASP A 70 -6.67 2.80 -13.46
CA ASP A 70 -7.81 2.54 -12.57
C ASP A 70 -8.09 1.03 -12.44
N ASP A 71 -7.92 0.28 -13.54
CA ASP A 71 -8.06 -1.17 -13.56
C ASP A 71 -6.99 -1.85 -12.67
N ASP A 72 -5.72 -1.47 -12.81
CA ASP A 72 -4.65 -1.99 -11.95
C ASP A 72 -4.90 -1.62 -10.48
N TRP A 73 -5.38 -0.41 -10.20
CA TRP A 73 -5.67 0.02 -8.83
C TRP A 73 -6.77 -0.85 -8.18
N ASN A 74 -7.88 -1.06 -8.89
CA ASN A 74 -9.04 -1.77 -8.35
C ASN A 74 -8.87 -3.30 -8.39
N ASN A 75 -8.37 -3.84 -9.49
CA ASN A 75 -8.37 -5.29 -9.73
C ASN A 75 -7.03 -5.96 -9.36
N LEU A 76 -5.94 -5.21 -9.28
CA LEU A 76 -4.63 -5.75 -8.89
C LEU A 76 -4.21 -5.25 -7.52
N VAL A 77 -4.13 -3.94 -7.28
CA VAL A 77 -3.59 -3.40 -6.04
C VAL A 77 -4.55 -3.66 -4.89
N PHE A 78 -5.79 -3.20 -4.98
CA PHE A 78 -6.79 -3.37 -3.93
C PHE A 78 -7.02 -4.84 -3.57
N GLN A 79 -7.20 -5.72 -4.56
CA GLN A 79 -7.42 -7.17 -4.34
C GLN A 79 -6.24 -7.88 -3.66
N ARG A 80 -5.02 -7.32 -3.73
CA ARG A 80 -3.87 -7.86 -2.97
C ARG A 80 -3.90 -7.46 -1.51
N TYR A 81 -4.34 -6.23 -1.22
CA TYR A 81 -4.45 -5.74 0.15
C TYR A 81 -5.67 -6.30 0.88
N PHE A 82 -6.76 -6.47 0.15
CA PHE A 82 -8.06 -6.88 0.65
C PHE A 82 -8.66 -7.91 -0.29
N PRO A 83 -8.20 -9.17 -0.25
CA PRO A 83 -8.70 -10.22 -1.12
C PRO A 83 -10.18 -10.52 -0.83
N ALA A 84 -10.91 -10.92 -1.87
CA ALA A 84 -12.28 -11.37 -1.74
C ALA A 84 -12.38 -12.64 -0.88
N LYS A 85 -13.56 -12.87 -0.28
CA LYS A 85 -13.85 -14.10 0.47
C LYS A 85 -13.53 -15.33 -0.40
N GLY A 86 -12.88 -16.33 0.20
CA GLY A 86 -12.51 -17.56 -0.50
C GLY A 86 -11.31 -17.45 -1.45
N THR A 87 -10.67 -16.29 -1.58
CA THR A 87 -9.46 -16.14 -2.41
C THR A 87 -8.34 -17.03 -1.89
N LEU A 88 -7.85 -17.93 -2.73
CA LEU A 88 -6.70 -18.76 -2.43
C LEU A 88 -5.42 -17.92 -2.41
N MET A 89 -4.78 -17.83 -1.24
CA MET A 89 -3.51 -17.13 -1.09
C MET A 89 -2.37 -17.90 -1.79
N ALA A 90 -1.42 -17.15 -2.34
CA ALA A 90 -0.17 -17.74 -2.79
C ALA A 90 0.54 -18.44 -1.61
N LYS A 91 1.06 -19.65 -1.83
CA LYS A 91 1.73 -20.45 -0.80
C LYS A 91 2.95 -19.75 -0.15
N ALA A 92 3.54 -18.77 -0.83
CA ALA A 92 4.73 -18.05 -0.38
C ALA A 92 4.47 -16.54 -0.23
N LEU A 93 3.30 -16.15 0.27
CA LEU A 93 2.93 -14.75 0.47
C LEU A 93 3.76 -14.13 1.60
N GLN A 94 4.54 -13.09 1.27
CA GLN A 94 5.42 -12.36 2.17
C GLN A 94 4.71 -11.11 2.69
N GLN A 95 5.01 -10.76 3.95
CA GLN A 95 4.55 -9.56 4.67
C GLN A 95 3.05 -9.54 4.99
N PHE A 96 2.15 -9.81 4.03
CA PHE A 96 0.70 -9.80 4.26
C PHE A 96 0.26 -10.70 5.43
N PRO A 97 0.67 -11.99 5.54
CA PRO A 97 0.23 -12.83 6.67
C PRO A 97 0.72 -12.34 8.04
N SER A 98 1.79 -11.55 8.06
CA SER A 98 2.36 -10.95 9.28
C SER A 98 1.62 -9.69 9.70
N ALA A 99 0.91 -9.02 8.79
CA ALA A 99 0.12 -7.82 9.08
C ALA A 99 -1.14 -8.18 9.89
N SER A 100 -1.36 -7.45 10.99
CA SER A 100 -2.53 -7.59 11.84
C SER A 100 -3.82 -7.19 11.12
N TYR A 101 -3.82 -6.09 10.36
CA TYR A 101 -4.98 -5.65 9.59
C TYR A 101 -5.42 -6.73 8.60
N TYR A 102 -4.47 -7.43 7.98
CA TYR A 102 -4.73 -8.44 6.98
C TYR A 102 -5.37 -9.68 7.60
N ARG A 103 -4.85 -10.15 8.74
CA ARG A 103 -5.47 -11.25 9.51
C ARG A 103 -6.89 -10.89 9.99
N GLN A 104 -7.08 -9.66 10.47
CA GLN A 104 -8.40 -9.17 10.88
C GLN A 104 -9.38 -9.10 9.70
N TRP A 105 -8.92 -8.65 8.53
CA TRP A 105 -9.70 -8.67 7.30
C TRP A 105 -10.13 -10.08 6.91
N GLN A 106 -9.20 -11.04 6.93
CA GLN A 106 -9.53 -12.44 6.61
C GLN A 106 -10.56 -13.02 7.59
N ALA A 107 -10.37 -12.81 8.89
CA ALA A 107 -11.31 -13.27 9.90
C ALA A 107 -12.71 -12.64 9.74
N LEU A 108 -12.77 -11.36 9.36
CA LEU A 108 -14.03 -10.68 9.03
C LEU A 108 -14.68 -11.34 7.81
N MET A 109 -13.95 -11.52 6.71
CA MET A 109 -14.48 -12.15 5.49
C MET A 109 -14.92 -13.59 5.71
N ASP A 110 -14.22 -14.37 6.53
CA ASP A 110 -14.57 -15.75 6.83
C ASP A 110 -15.89 -15.87 7.59
N GLY A 111 -16.20 -14.91 8.46
CA GLY A 111 -17.42 -14.89 9.28
C GLY A 111 -18.69 -14.41 8.57
N LEU A 112 -18.59 -13.84 7.36
CA LEU A 112 -19.72 -13.31 6.60
C LEU A 112 -20.25 -14.32 5.57
N ASP A 113 -21.51 -14.18 5.17
CA ASP A 113 -22.01 -14.78 3.92
C ASP A 113 -21.41 -14.08 2.68
N GLU A 114 -21.60 -14.68 1.51
CA GLU A 114 -21.01 -14.19 0.25
C GLU A 114 -21.50 -12.78 -0.12
N ASP A 115 -22.81 -12.54 -0.03
CA ASP A 115 -23.42 -11.25 -0.37
C ASP A 115 -22.89 -10.11 0.52
N ASN A 116 -22.85 -10.33 1.84
CA ASN A 116 -22.34 -9.34 2.78
C ASN A 116 -20.83 -9.12 2.62
N ALA A 117 -20.06 -10.16 2.34
CA ALA A 117 -18.62 -10.04 2.09
C ALA A 117 -18.35 -9.19 0.85
N GLU A 118 -19.08 -9.43 -0.25
CA GLU A 118 -18.97 -8.64 -1.48
C GLU A 118 -19.34 -7.17 -1.22
N ILE A 119 -20.45 -6.92 -0.52
CA ILE A 119 -20.89 -5.56 -0.21
C ILE A 119 -19.83 -4.81 0.60
N ILE A 120 -19.28 -5.44 1.65
CA ILE A 120 -18.29 -4.79 2.51
C ILE A 120 -17.01 -4.49 1.74
N GLN A 121 -16.52 -5.43 0.95
CA GLN A 121 -15.31 -5.26 0.16
C GLN A 121 -15.48 -4.15 -0.89
N ASN A 122 -16.48 -4.28 -1.76
CA ASN A 122 -16.61 -3.44 -2.96
C ASN A 122 -17.26 -2.08 -2.69
N HIS A 123 -18.14 -1.98 -1.69
CA HIS A 123 -18.85 -0.72 -1.42
C HIS A 123 -18.32 0.04 -0.21
N CYS A 124 -17.77 -0.61 0.80
CA CYS A 124 -17.31 0.10 2.00
C CYS A 124 -15.79 0.27 2.00
N LEU A 125 -15.07 -0.83 1.79
CA LEU A 125 -13.61 -0.80 1.90
C LEU A 125 -12.95 -0.19 0.66
N MET A 126 -13.43 -0.51 -0.54
CA MET A 126 -12.91 0.08 -1.77
C MET A 126 -13.07 1.61 -1.77
N GLN A 127 -14.22 2.14 -1.32
CA GLN A 127 -14.43 3.59 -1.21
C GLN A 127 -13.46 4.28 -0.24
N TRP A 128 -13.04 3.59 0.81
CA TRP A 128 -12.02 4.10 1.71
C TRP A 128 -10.63 3.99 1.08
N PHE A 129 -10.31 2.86 0.47
CA PHE A 129 -9.02 2.61 -0.18
C PHE A 129 -8.76 3.57 -1.34
N ASP A 130 -9.80 3.89 -2.11
CA ASP A 130 -9.77 4.84 -3.22
C ASP A 130 -9.46 6.28 -2.80
N LYS A 131 -9.44 6.60 -1.50
CA LYS A 131 -9.02 7.90 -0.98
C LYS A 131 -7.51 7.97 -0.72
N LEU A 132 -6.82 6.84 -0.69
CA LEU A 132 -5.37 6.79 -0.50
C LEU A 132 -4.67 7.22 -1.79
N TYR A 133 -3.69 8.12 -1.69
CA TYR A 133 -3.00 8.68 -2.86
C TYR A 133 -1.98 7.69 -3.41
N TRP A 134 -1.43 6.85 -2.53
CA TRP A 134 -0.50 5.81 -2.89
C TRP A 134 -0.50 4.71 -1.84
N VAL A 135 -0.01 3.54 -2.24
CA VAL A 135 0.30 2.40 -1.35
C VAL A 135 1.57 1.72 -1.87
N PRO A 136 2.23 0.84 -1.08
CA PRO A 136 3.26 -0.02 -1.64
C PRO A 136 2.72 -0.80 -2.84
N HIS A 137 3.51 -0.88 -3.92
CA HIS A 137 3.13 -1.66 -5.09
C HIS A 137 3.32 -3.15 -4.79
N PRO A 138 2.22 -3.94 -4.72
CA PRO A 138 2.33 -5.33 -4.37
C PRO A 138 2.92 -6.14 -5.52
N GLY A 139 3.81 -7.08 -5.19
CA GLY A 139 4.17 -8.16 -6.08
C GLY A 139 3.11 -9.26 -6.09
N SER A 140 3.31 -10.29 -6.91
CA SER A 140 2.46 -11.48 -6.89
C SER A 140 2.49 -12.22 -5.54
N ASP A 141 3.57 -12.07 -4.78
CA ASP A 141 3.88 -12.82 -3.56
C ASP A 141 4.26 -11.93 -2.38
N ARG A 142 4.13 -10.59 -2.45
CA ARG A 142 4.63 -9.69 -1.40
C ARG A 142 3.95 -8.33 -1.41
N MET A 143 3.93 -7.67 -0.26
CA MET A 143 3.41 -6.30 -0.11
C MET A 143 4.38 -5.26 -0.66
N TRP A 144 5.67 -5.39 -0.31
CA TRP A 144 6.71 -4.48 -0.75
C TRP A 144 7.60 -5.15 -1.80
N SER A 145 7.59 -4.62 -3.02
CA SER A 145 8.57 -4.98 -4.05
C SER A 145 9.74 -4.01 -4.04
N THR A 146 10.97 -4.53 -4.08
CA THR A 146 12.21 -3.73 -4.08
C THR A 146 13.02 -3.85 -5.37
N LYS A 147 12.46 -4.48 -6.41
CA LYS A 147 13.16 -4.72 -7.68
C LYS A 147 13.41 -3.41 -8.43
N LYS A 148 14.53 -3.28 -9.14
CA LYS A 148 14.76 -2.16 -10.08
C LYS A 148 13.60 -2.03 -11.09
N GLY A 149 13.01 -0.85 -11.18
CA GLY A 149 11.92 -0.53 -12.11
C GLY A 149 12.37 -0.47 -13.57
N GLY A 150 11.42 -0.69 -14.48
CA GLY A 150 11.58 -0.39 -15.90
C GLY A 150 11.32 1.10 -16.20
N LYS A 151 11.15 1.43 -17.49
CA LYS A 151 10.94 2.82 -17.94
C LYS A 151 9.70 3.52 -17.37
N GLU A 152 8.69 2.75 -16.95
CA GLU A 152 7.45 3.25 -16.35
C GLU A 152 7.60 3.72 -14.90
N TRP A 153 8.78 3.51 -14.29
CA TRP A 153 9.01 3.81 -12.89
C TRP A 153 9.84 5.09 -12.76
N VAL A 154 9.32 6.04 -11.99
CA VAL A 154 10.04 7.25 -11.60
C VAL A 154 10.75 6.99 -10.28
N VAL A 155 12.03 7.33 -10.19
CA VAL A 155 12.84 7.18 -8.97
C VAL A 155 12.94 8.53 -8.27
N LEU A 156 12.72 8.52 -6.96
CA LEU A 156 12.93 9.67 -6.06
C LEU A 156 14.01 9.33 -5.04
N PRO A 157 14.95 10.26 -4.78
CA PRO A 157 15.20 11.47 -5.55
C PRO A 157 15.68 11.15 -6.99
N PRO A 158 15.56 12.10 -7.94
CA PRO A 158 16.08 11.92 -9.30
C PRO A 158 17.55 11.50 -9.30
N GLY A 159 17.92 10.57 -10.17
CA GLY A 159 19.28 10.01 -10.23
C GLY A 159 19.57 8.92 -9.20
N GLY A 160 18.61 8.58 -8.33
CA GLY A 160 18.72 7.42 -7.44
C GLY A 160 19.02 6.12 -8.19
N GLN A 161 19.95 5.31 -7.68
CA GLN A 161 20.37 4.05 -8.31
C GLN A 161 19.97 2.82 -7.49
N GLY A 162 19.81 1.70 -8.18
CA GLY A 162 19.66 0.38 -7.54
C GLY A 162 18.21 0.00 -7.17
N ASN A 163 18.13 -1.00 -6.31
CA ASN A 163 16.87 -1.54 -5.79
C ASN A 163 16.31 -0.60 -4.73
N CYS A 164 15.01 -0.28 -4.79
CA CYS A 164 14.30 0.51 -3.78
C CYS A 164 12.81 0.13 -3.77
N PRO A 165 12.08 0.45 -2.68
CA PRO A 165 10.66 0.13 -2.56
C PRO A 165 9.86 0.73 -3.71
N ARG A 166 8.86 -0.01 -4.18
CA ARG A 166 7.92 0.41 -5.22
C ARG A 166 6.62 0.89 -4.60
N LEU A 167 6.09 1.99 -5.13
CA LEU A 167 4.76 2.51 -4.80
C LEU A 167 3.84 2.49 -6.01
N ALA A 168 2.58 2.12 -5.78
CA ALA A 168 1.48 2.35 -6.70
C ALA A 168 0.86 3.69 -6.33
N VAL A 169 0.85 4.64 -7.27
CA VAL A 169 0.14 5.91 -7.11
C VAL A 169 -1.24 5.78 -7.72
N ASN A 170 -2.25 6.16 -6.94
CA ASN A 170 -3.64 6.16 -7.36
C ASN A 170 -3.84 7.20 -8.48
N PRO A 171 -4.36 6.79 -9.66
CA PRO A 171 -4.51 7.68 -10.81
C PRO A 171 -5.38 8.90 -10.50
N ARG A 172 -6.31 8.81 -9.54
CA ARG A 172 -7.24 9.89 -9.18
C ARG A 172 -6.60 11.09 -8.49
N PHE A 173 -5.38 10.92 -7.98
CA PHE A 173 -4.65 11.96 -7.24
C PHE A 173 -3.35 12.39 -7.94
N HIS A 174 -3.00 11.75 -9.07
CA HIS A 174 -1.87 12.20 -9.86
C HIS A 174 -2.10 13.63 -10.37
N GLY A 175 -1.11 14.51 -10.20
CA GLY A 175 -1.18 15.94 -10.56
C GLY A 175 -1.79 16.86 -9.50
N LYS A 176 -2.28 16.33 -8.36
CA LYS A 176 -2.62 17.13 -7.17
C LYS A 176 -1.36 17.21 -6.28
N ASP A 177 -0.91 18.42 -5.97
CA ASP A 177 0.15 18.68 -4.97
C ASP A 177 1.56 18.13 -5.27
N THR A 178 2.04 18.32 -6.50
CA THR A 178 3.38 17.85 -6.89
C THR A 178 4.15 18.93 -7.67
N PRO A 179 4.89 19.83 -6.98
CA PRO A 179 5.75 20.81 -7.66
C PRO A 179 6.94 20.18 -8.42
N TRP A 180 7.18 18.87 -8.24
CA TRP A 180 8.27 18.13 -8.89
C TRP A 180 7.82 17.25 -10.06
N LEU A 181 6.53 17.21 -10.39
CA LEU A 181 6.03 16.59 -11.62
C LEU A 181 6.14 17.60 -12.76
N VAL A 182 7.37 17.89 -13.18
CA VAL A 182 7.59 18.63 -14.41
C VAL A 182 7.42 17.64 -15.57
N GLU A 183 6.50 17.95 -16.46
CA GLU A 183 6.32 17.29 -17.74
C GLU A 183 7.65 17.23 -18.50
N GLU A 184 8.09 16.04 -18.89
CA GLU A 184 8.86 15.87 -20.12
C GLU A 184 7.97 15.14 -21.13
N THR A 185 7.05 15.90 -21.71
CA THR A 185 6.50 15.59 -23.03
C THR A 185 7.22 16.46 -24.06
N SER A 186 8.05 15.83 -24.88
CA SER A 186 8.43 16.31 -26.20
C SER A 186 8.41 15.12 -27.16
#